data_AF-A0A7C1NGH3-F1
#
_entry.id   AF-A0A7C1NGH3-F1
#
_cell.length_a   1.000
_cell.length_b   1.000
_cell.length_c   1.000
_cell.angle_alpha   90.00
_cell.angle_beta   90.00
_cell.angle_gamma   90.00
#
_symmetry.space_group_name_H-M   'P 1'
#
loop_
_entity.id
_entity.type
_entity.pdbx_description
1 polymer ?
#
loop_
_entity_poly.entity_id
_entity_poly.type
_entity_poly.pdbx_seq_one_letter_code
_entity_poly.pdbx_strand_id
1 'polypeptide(L)'
;MEQKQRNLFQSSSNSASSDNPSGFNPMRWDCEKRGCFNIKRRPKIEEFAGCFPGQISFGDVDGIVEINGKGLMLEWKTSNGKLPMGQRIMYERLSKSGLMTIIVIVGNAETMECSEFAFFHLGRFHGFKKGDLSKIKEVIKAWVKKTKPG
;
A
#
# COMPACT_ATOMS: atom_id res chain seq x y z
N MET A 1 29.26 52.28 -10.02
CA MET A 1 27.78 52.23 -9.95
C MET A 1 27.39 50.76 -9.96
N GLU A 2 27.65 50.05 -8.88
CA GLU A 2 26.78 49.86 -7.69
C GLU A 2 25.71 48.77 -7.86
N GLN A 3 25.52 48.08 -6.74
CA GLN A 3 25.01 46.74 -6.55
C GLN A 3 23.62 46.81 -5.85
N LYS A 4 22.85 45.71 -5.92
CA LYS A 4 21.55 45.42 -5.24
C LYS A 4 20.34 46.02 -5.97
N GLN A 5 19.21 45.30 -6.10
CA GLN A 5 18.37 44.66 -5.07
C GLN A 5 17.75 43.35 -5.63
N ARG A 6 17.86 42.17 -5.00
CA ARG A 6 17.20 41.63 -3.78
C ARG A 6 15.68 41.35 -3.91
N ASN A 7 15.37 40.06 -3.80
CA ASN A 7 14.27 39.41 -3.06
C ASN A 7 12.80 39.71 -3.42
N LEU A 8 12.19 38.75 -4.10
CA LEU A 8 10.76 38.38 -4.06
C LEU A 8 10.75 36.85 -4.30
N PHE A 9 10.34 35.93 -3.42
CA PHE A 9 9.44 35.97 -2.28
C PHE A 9 9.94 35.08 -1.15
N GLN A 10 9.62 35.53 0.06
CA GLN A 10 9.97 34.97 1.34
C GLN A 10 9.40 33.57 1.59
N SER A 11 10.21 32.82 2.35
CA SER A 11 9.84 31.78 3.30
C SER A 11 8.40 31.89 3.80
N SER A 12 7.61 30.86 3.52
CA SER A 12 6.48 30.50 4.36
C SER A 12 6.87 29.27 5.17
N SER A 13 7.33 29.56 6.39
CA SER A 13 7.21 28.75 7.61
C SER A 13 7.13 27.22 7.48
N ASN A 14 8.21 26.60 7.97
CA ASN A 14 8.21 25.31 8.62
C ASN A 14 6.92 25.05 9.42
N SER A 15 6.27 23.93 9.13
CA SER A 15 5.63 23.11 10.16
C SER A 15 6.13 21.68 10.00
N ALA A 16 7.42 21.48 10.25
CA ALA A 16 7.88 20.19 10.72
C ALA A 16 7.39 20.03 12.17
N SER A 17 6.26 19.35 12.33
CA SER A 17 5.83 18.71 13.57
C SER A 17 4.78 17.67 13.17
N SER A 18 4.81 16.42 13.61
CA SER A 18 5.31 15.88 14.87
C SER A 18 5.89 14.48 14.64
N ASP A 19 6.90 14.10 15.43
CA ASP A 19 7.27 12.70 15.61
C ASP A 19 6.05 11.95 16.14
N ASN A 20 5.33 11.30 15.23
CA ASN A 20 4.26 10.40 15.58
C ASN A 20 4.91 9.07 15.95
N PRO A 21 4.98 8.68 17.24
CA PRO A 21 5.69 7.47 17.66
C PRO A 21 5.10 6.19 17.04
N SER A 22 3.89 6.28 16.47
CA SER A 22 3.21 5.17 15.79
C SER A 22 3.60 4.99 14.31
N GLY A 23 4.31 5.95 13.69
CA GLY A 23 4.59 5.92 12.24
C GLY A 23 3.35 6.10 11.36
N PHE A 24 2.23 6.56 11.94
CA PHE A 24 0.97 6.74 11.23
C PHE A 24 1.07 7.82 10.13
N ASN A 25 0.79 7.42 8.88
CA ASN A 25 0.86 8.27 7.69
C ASN A 25 -0.43 8.15 6.85
N PRO A 26 -1.51 8.85 7.24
CA PRO A 26 -2.76 8.83 6.50
C PRO A 26 -2.64 9.60 5.18
N MET A 27 -3.61 9.39 4.28
CA MET A 27 -3.74 10.21 3.07
C MET A 27 -3.87 11.68 3.46
N ARG A 28 -2.94 12.53 2.99
CA ARG A 28 -2.90 13.96 3.33
C ARG A 28 -3.91 14.80 2.54
N TRP A 29 -4.69 14.18 1.68
CA TRP A 29 -5.71 14.86 0.87
C TRP A 29 -7.02 14.99 1.65
N ASP A 30 -7.46 16.22 1.83
CA ASP A 30 -8.72 16.56 2.47
C ASP A 30 -9.81 16.74 1.41
N CYS A 31 -10.71 15.77 1.30
CA CYS A 31 -11.79 15.79 0.31
C CYS A 31 -12.85 16.87 0.58
N GLU A 32 -13.09 17.24 1.85
CA GLU A 32 -14.08 18.26 2.22
C GLU A 32 -13.62 19.64 1.75
N LYS A 33 -12.33 19.94 1.91
CA LYS A 33 -11.76 21.24 1.53
C LYS A 33 -11.36 21.33 0.07
N ARG A 34 -10.93 20.22 -0.55
CA ARG A 34 -10.28 20.22 -1.87
C ARG A 34 -11.05 19.45 -2.94
N GLY A 35 -12.20 18.87 -2.58
CA GLY A 35 -13.01 18.00 -3.42
C GLY A 35 -12.45 16.58 -3.52
N CYS A 36 -13.19 15.70 -4.20
CA CYS A 36 -12.88 14.27 -4.28
C CYS A 36 -11.50 13.98 -4.90
N PHE A 37 -10.65 13.25 -4.17
CA PHE A 37 -9.31 12.82 -4.63
C PHE A 37 -9.35 12.09 -5.97
N ASN A 38 -10.28 11.14 -6.14
CA ASN A 38 -10.40 10.31 -7.34
C ASN A 38 -10.70 11.13 -8.60
N ILE A 39 -11.33 12.30 -8.44
CA ILE A 39 -11.63 13.22 -9.54
C ILE A 39 -10.46 14.19 -9.76
N LYS A 40 -9.90 14.75 -8.69
CA LYS A 40 -8.99 15.90 -8.76
C LYS A 40 -7.50 15.55 -8.80
N ARG A 41 -7.10 14.39 -8.28
CA ARG A 41 -5.68 14.07 -8.02
C ARG A 41 -5.25 12.64 -8.31
N ARG A 42 -6.15 11.67 -8.35
CA ARG A 42 -5.79 10.28 -8.66
C ARG A 42 -5.07 10.24 -10.02
N PRO A 43 -3.82 9.76 -10.07
CA PRO A 43 -3.13 9.54 -11.35
C PRO A 43 -3.96 8.65 -12.25
N LYS A 44 -4.08 9.04 -13.53
CA LYS A 44 -4.82 8.29 -14.55
C LYS A 44 -3.93 7.17 -15.09
N ILE A 45 -3.66 6.18 -14.25
CA ILE A 45 -2.79 5.04 -14.60
C ILE A 45 -3.35 4.20 -15.76
N GLU A 46 -4.65 4.32 -16.03
CA GLU A 46 -5.34 3.76 -17.19
C GLU A 46 -4.80 4.26 -18.53
N GLU A 47 -4.17 5.45 -18.56
CA GLU A 47 -3.50 5.98 -19.76
C GLU A 47 -2.39 5.04 -20.27
N PHE A 48 -1.87 4.16 -19.41
CA PHE A 48 -0.84 3.17 -19.77
C PHE A 48 -1.41 1.80 -20.16
N ALA A 49 -2.74 1.62 -20.24
CA ALA A 49 -3.33 0.32 -20.54
C ALA A 49 -2.89 -0.26 -21.89
N GLY A 50 -2.64 0.61 -22.88
CA GLY A 50 -2.13 0.21 -24.20
C GLY A 50 -0.64 -0.17 -24.23
N CYS A 51 0.10 0.03 -23.14
CA CYS A 51 1.52 -0.27 -23.06
C CYS A 51 1.82 -1.74 -22.73
N PHE A 52 0.81 -2.53 -22.39
CA PHE A 52 0.98 -3.93 -21.99
C PHE A 52 0.24 -4.88 -22.95
N PRO A 53 0.73 -6.12 -23.13
CA PRO A 53 0.03 -7.10 -23.93
C PRO A 53 -1.24 -7.60 -23.23
N GLY A 54 -2.30 -7.86 -24.01
CA GLY A 54 -3.53 -8.47 -23.53
C GLY A 54 -4.32 -7.56 -22.59
N GLN A 55 -4.81 -8.13 -21.48
CA GLN A 55 -5.64 -7.43 -20.48
C GLN A 55 -4.84 -7.11 -19.20
N ILE A 56 -3.59 -6.68 -19.36
CA ILE A 56 -2.73 -6.28 -18.24
C ILE A 56 -2.86 -4.78 -18.04
N SER A 57 -3.11 -4.36 -16.81
CA SER A 57 -3.14 -2.95 -16.41
C SER A 57 -2.44 -2.78 -15.07
N PHE A 58 -2.08 -1.53 -14.75
CA PHE A 58 -1.70 -1.20 -13.39
C PHE A 58 -2.87 -1.43 -12.43
N GLY A 59 -2.54 -1.90 -11.23
CA GLY A 59 -3.45 -1.97 -10.09
C GLY A 59 -3.03 -0.96 -9.03
N ASP A 60 -3.98 -0.57 -8.19
CA ASP A 60 -3.68 0.19 -6.97
C ASP A 60 -3.02 -0.74 -5.93
N VAL A 61 -2.25 -0.16 -5.01
CA VAL A 61 -1.69 -0.86 -3.83
C VAL A 61 -2.25 -0.20 -2.58
N ASP A 62 -2.93 -0.96 -1.74
CA ASP A 62 -3.59 -0.42 -0.54
C ASP A 62 -2.59 -0.04 0.55
N GLY A 63 -1.48 -0.78 0.63
CA GLY A 63 -0.38 -0.45 1.53
C GLY A 63 0.89 -1.21 1.22
N ILE A 64 2.03 -0.58 1.46
CA ILE A 64 3.34 -1.23 1.37
C ILE A 64 4.28 -0.66 2.42
N VAL A 65 5.10 -1.52 3.01
CA VAL A 65 6.19 -1.14 3.92
C VAL A 65 7.41 -1.99 3.63
N GLU A 66 8.58 -1.47 3.94
CA GLU A 66 9.86 -2.16 3.84
C GLU A 66 10.52 -2.15 5.23
N ILE A 67 11.03 -3.32 5.67
CA ILE A 67 11.82 -3.48 6.89
C ILE A 67 12.99 -4.42 6.61
N ASN A 68 14.22 -3.94 6.79
CA ASN A 68 15.49 -4.70 6.66
C ASN A 68 15.69 -5.41 5.31
N GLY A 69 15.46 -4.68 4.22
CA GLY A 69 15.49 -5.19 2.84
C GLY A 69 14.32 -6.11 2.50
N LYS A 70 13.21 -6.11 3.26
CA LYS A 70 12.05 -6.99 3.06
C LYS A 70 10.76 -6.19 2.98
N GLY A 71 10.05 -6.33 1.86
CA GLY A 71 8.77 -5.69 1.61
C GLY A 71 7.59 -6.49 2.17
N LEU A 72 6.58 -5.79 2.67
CA LEU A 72 5.26 -6.31 2.96
C LEU A 72 4.22 -5.44 2.24
N MET A 73 3.43 -6.06 1.36
CA MET A 73 2.35 -5.42 0.63
C MET A 73 0.99 -5.89 1.14
N LEU A 74 0.04 -4.98 1.28
CA LEU A 74 -1.36 -5.24 1.61
C LEU A 74 -2.23 -5.02 0.37
N GLU A 75 -3.19 -5.93 0.18
CA GLU A 75 -4.25 -5.83 -0.80
C GLU A 75 -5.58 -6.15 -0.10
N TRP A 76 -6.56 -5.27 -0.22
CA TRP A 76 -7.89 -5.42 0.34
C TRP A 76 -8.90 -5.81 -0.74
N LYS A 77 -9.77 -6.77 -0.44
CA LYS A 77 -10.82 -7.26 -1.33
C LYS A 77 -12.17 -7.26 -0.64
N THR A 78 -13.20 -6.85 -1.38
CA THR A 78 -14.58 -6.79 -0.90
C THR A 78 -15.35 -8.10 -1.09
N SER A 79 -14.93 -8.96 -2.02
CA SER A 79 -15.64 -10.19 -2.38
C SER A 79 -14.97 -11.43 -1.79
N ASN A 80 -15.79 -12.37 -1.31
CA ASN A 80 -15.36 -13.64 -0.71
C ASN A 80 -14.45 -14.44 -1.68
N GLY A 81 -13.14 -14.38 -1.42
CA GLY A 81 -12.17 -15.40 -1.79
C GLY A 81 -11.78 -15.53 -3.27
N LYS A 82 -12.37 -14.78 -4.20
CA LYS A 82 -11.95 -14.82 -5.61
C LYS A 82 -10.86 -13.81 -5.89
N LEU A 83 -9.61 -14.25 -5.73
CA LEU A 83 -8.45 -13.54 -6.26
C LEU A 83 -8.37 -13.79 -7.78
N PRO A 84 -8.45 -12.75 -8.64
CA PRO A 84 -8.27 -12.91 -10.08
C PRO A 84 -6.96 -13.65 -10.40
N MET A 85 -6.99 -14.54 -11.40
CA MET A 85 -5.84 -15.36 -11.76
C MET A 85 -4.59 -14.53 -12.07
N GLY A 86 -4.76 -13.40 -12.76
CA GLY A 86 -3.65 -12.48 -13.04
C GLY A 86 -2.97 -11.94 -11.79
N GLN A 87 -3.75 -11.51 -10.79
CA GLN A 87 -3.21 -11.05 -9.50
C GLN A 87 -2.55 -12.21 -8.74
N ARG A 88 -3.14 -13.41 -8.75
CA ARG A 88 -2.53 -14.59 -8.14
C ARG A 88 -1.13 -14.89 -8.72
N ILE A 89 -1.03 -14.97 -10.05
CA ILE A 89 0.24 -15.22 -10.74
C ILE A 89 1.26 -14.12 -10.41
N MET A 90 0.82 -12.86 -10.43
CA MET A 90 1.67 -11.72 -10.09
C MET A 90 2.21 -11.83 -8.65
N TYR A 91 1.36 -12.13 -7.67
CA TYR A 91 1.75 -12.24 -6.27
C TYR A 91 2.66 -13.45 -5.99
N GLU A 92 2.42 -14.59 -6.62
CA GLU A 92 3.33 -15.73 -6.58
C GLU A 92 4.70 -15.36 -7.17
N ARG A 93 4.76 -14.61 -8.28
CA ARG A 93 6.04 -14.20 -8.88
C ARG A 93 6.78 -13.16 -8.05
N LEU A 94 6.09 -12.12 -7.59
CA LEU A 94 6.69 -11.03 -6.79
C LEU A 94 7.22 -11.54 -5.45
N SER A 95 6.57 -12.53 -4.84
CA SER A 95 7.00 -13.11 -3.57
C SER A 95 8.07 -14.20 -3.68
N LYS A 96 8.44 -14.62 -4.90
CA LYS A 96 9.28 -15.81 -5.14
C LYS A 96 10.65 -15.75 -4.46
N SER A 97 11.31 -14.61 -4.48
CA SER A 97 12.64 -14.43 -3.87
C SER A 97 12.60 -14.28 -2.34
N GLY A 98 11.40 -14.17 -1.75
CA GLY A 98 11.24 -13.77 -0.36
C GLY A 98 11.66 -12.32 -0.10
N LEU A 99 11.84 -11.50 -1.15
CA LEU A 99 11.99 -10.04 -1.01
C LEU A 99 10.67 -9.40 -0.59
N MET A 100 9.55 -9.88 -1.16
CA MET A 100 8.21 -9.37 -0.88
C MET A 100 7.36 -10.47 -0.23
N THR A 101 6.62 -10.11 0.82
CA THR A 101 5.46 -10.87 1.30
C THR A 101 4.21 -10.07 0.98
N ILE A 102 3.13 -10.73 0.58
CA ILE A 102 1.87 -10.06 0.24
C ILE A 102 0.77 -10.64 1.12
N ILE A 103 -0.03 -9.80 1.77
CA ILE A 103 -1.21 -10.22 2.52
C ILE A 103 -2.43 -9.70 1.77
N VAL A 104 -3.33 -10.63 1.41
CA VAL A 104 -4.64 -10.30 0.85
C VAL A 104 -5.66 -10.39 1.97
N ILE A 105 -6.37 -9.30 2.23
CA ILE A 105 -7.41 -9.19 3.25
C ILE A 105 -8.76 -9.19 2.55
N VAL A 106 -9.72 -9.96 3.04
CA VAL A 106 -11.11 -9.95 2.57
C VAL A 106 -11.97 -9.34 3.66
N GLY A 107 -12.75 -8.33 3.31
CA GLY A 107 -13.56 -7.59 4.27
C GLY A 107 -14.20 -6.33 3.71
N ASN A 108 -14.83 -5.57 4.60
CA ASN A 108 -15.39 -4.27 4.27
C ASN A 108 -14.40 -3.16 4.67
N ALA A 109 -13.85 -2.46 3.68
CA ALA A 109 -12.89 -1.38 3.91
C ALA A 109 -13.52 -0.13 4.54
N GLU A 110 -14.84 0.06 4.40
CA GLU A 110 -15.56 1.18 5.01
C GLU A 110 -15.70 1.00 6.53
N THR A 111 -16.07 -0.21 6.97
CA THR A 111 -16.21 -0.55 8.40
C THR A 111 -14.93 -1.09 9.02
N MET A 112 -13.89 -1.35 8.20
CA MET A 112 -12.65 -2.05 8.57
C MET A 112 -12.85 -3.48 9.10
N GLU A 113 -14.02 -4.08 8.84
CA GLU A 113 -14.30 -5.47 9.18
C GLU A 113 -13.54 -6.41 8.26
N CYS A 114 -12.92 -7.44 8.83
CA CYS A 114 -12.19 -8.48 8.10
C CYS A 114 -12.86 -9.83 8.36
N SER A 115 -13.02 -10.64 7.32
CA SER A 115 -13.57 -12.00 7.41
C SER A 115 -12.51 -13.07 7.17
N GLU A 116 -11.63 -12.84 6.19
CA GLU A 116 -10.60 -13.77 5.78
C GLU A 116 -9.31 -13.06 5.38
N PHE A 117 -8.20 -13.78 5.40
CA PHE A 117 -6.95 -13.31 4.83
C PHE A 117 -6.14 -14.46 4.24
N ALA A 118 -5.30 -14.16 3.28
CA ALA A 118 -4.33 -15.07 2.69
C ALA A 118 -2.96 -14.40 2.60
N PHE A 119 -1.91 -15.18 2.38
CA PHE A 119 -0.58 -14.62 2.13
C PHE A 119 0.14 -15.32 0.98
N PHE A 120 0.99 -14.55 0.32
CA PHE A 120 1.95 -15.01 -0.66
C PHE A 120 3.36 -14.82 -0.11
N HIS A 121 4.12 -15.92 -0.06
CA HIS A 121 5.49 -15.91 0.43
C HIS A 121 6.29 -17.01 -0.27
N LEU A 122 7.53 -16.70 -0.68
CA LEU A 122 8.40 -17.64 -1.41
C LEU A 122 7.70 -18.28 -2.62
N GLY A 123 6.88 -17.48 -3.29
CA GLY A 123 6.12 -17.85 -4.49
C GLY A 123 5.01 -18.86 -4.28
N ARG A 124 4.49 -18.96 -3.06
CA ARG A 124 3.38 -19.85 -2.72
C ARG A 124 2.17 -19.06 -2.23
N PHE A 125 0.99 -19.44 -2.71
CA PHE A 125 -0.28 -19.03 -2.14
C PHE A 125 -0.65 -19.93 -0.95
N HIS A 126 -0.83 -19.35 0.23
CA HIS A 126 -1.11 -20.09 1.47
C HIS A 126 -2.59 -20.22 1.82
N GLY A 127 -3.48 -20.04 0.85
CA GLY A 127 -4.93 -20.18 1.01
C GLY A 127 -5.56 -19.08 1.86
N PHE A 128 -6.88 -18.91 1.72
CA PHE A 128 -7.65 -18.05 2.62
C PHE A 128 -7.89 -18.74 3.95
N LYS A 129 -7.75 -17.97 5.03
CA LYS A 129 -8.02 -18.38 6.41
C LYS A 129 -8.99 -17.37 7.01
N LYS A 130 -9.94 -17.87 7.81
CA LYS A 130 -10.80 -16.99 8.61
C LYS A 130 -9.97 -16.18 9.60
N GLY A 131 -10.30 -14.91 9.76
CA GLY A 131 -9.64 -14.03 10.71
C GLY A 131 -10.16 -12.61 10.66
N ASP A 132 -10.03 -11.91 11.78
CA ASP A 132 -10.41 -10.52 11.93
C ASP A 132 -9.18 -9.58 11.82
N LEU A 133 -9.42 -8.29 12.01
CA LEU A 133 -8.37 -7.28 11.99
C LEU A 133 -7.30 -7.51 13.08
N SER A 134 -7.68 -8.06 14.23
CA SER A 134 -6.73 -8.40 15.30
C SER A 134 -5.76 -9.48 14.84
N LYS A 135 -6.29 -10.53 14.20
CA LYS A 135 -5.48 -11.64 13.68
C LYS A 135 -4.51 -11.19 12.59
N ILE A 136 -4.93 -10.28 11.72
CA ILE A 136 -4.05 -9.70 10.70
C ILE A 136 -2.92 -8.91 11.35
N LYS A 137 -3.21 -8.10 12.38
CA LYS A 137 -2.18 -7.37 13.15
C LYS A 137 -1.18 -8.32 13.81
N GLU A 138 -1.62 -9.46 14.35
CA GLU A 138 -0.73 -10.50 14.89
C GLU A 138 0.21 -11.07 13.82
N VAL A 139 -0.34 -11.39 12.63
CA VAL A 139 0.44 -11.91 11.50
C VAL A 139 1.50 -10.92 11.05
N ILE A 140 1.15 -9.63 10.95
CA ILE A 140 2.10 -8.56 10.61
C ILE A 140 3.20 -8.48 11.68
N LYS A 141 2.84 -8.45 12.97
CA LYS A 141 3.83 -8.45 14.06
C LYS A 141 4.75 -9.66 14.01
N ALA A 142 4.22 -10.84 13.69
CA ALA A 142 5.01 -12.05 13.53
C ALA A 142 5.93 -12.00 12.31
N TRP A 143 5.49 -11.39 11.20
CA TRP A 143 6.33 -11.13 10.04
C TRP A 143 7.50 -10.20 10.39
N VAL A 144 7.26 -9.08 11.08
CA VAL A 144 8.33 -8.15 11.52
C VAL A 144 9.38 -8.86 12.39
N LYS A 145 8.97 -9.75 13.29
CA LYS A 145 9.92 -10.52 14.12
C LYS A 145 10.86 -11.39 13.28
N LYS A 146 10.39 -11.90 12.14
CA LYS A 146 11.15 -12.78 11.22
C LYS A 146 12.02 -12.00 10.22
N THR A 147 11.81 -10.70 10.07
CA THR A 147 12.62 -9.85 9.18
C THR A 147 13.77 -9.16 9.88
N LYS A 148 13.99 -9.41 11.18
CA LYS A 148 15.19 -8.91 11.87
C LYS A 148 16.44 -9.57 11.26
N PRO A 149 17.51 -8.80 10.97
CA PRO A 149 18.78 -9.40 10.59
C PRO A 149 19.23 -10.35 11.71
N GLY A 150 19.69 -11.53 11.32
CA GLY A 150 20.38 -12.47 12.20
C GLY A 150 21.76 -11.98 12.56
#